data_AF-A0A1F3B1Q6-F1
#
_entry.id   AF-A0A1F3B1Q6-F1
#
_cell.length_a   1.000
_cell.length_b   1.000
_cell.length_c   1.000
_cell.angle_alpha   90.00
_cell.angle_beta   90.00
_cell.angle_gamma   90.00
#
_symmetry.space_group_name_H-M   'P 1'
#
loop_
_entity.id
_entity.type
_entity.pdbx_description
1 polymer ?
#
loop_
_entity_poly.entity_id
_entity_poly.type
_entity_poly.pdbx_seq_one_letter_code
_entity_poly.pdbx_strand_id
1 'polypeptide(L)'
;MSEFMHHPDGFIFVRAPGVTYGDTIANFALDAVSAGLAPLPPLPQGTSSRRYVPEQVHALSDGANQSGGEMPWAYGDAAITALTFLLDAKTAREGGAA
;
A
#
# COMPACT_ATOMS: atom_id res chain seq x y z
N MET A 1 11.42 -2.46 9.15
CA MET A 1 11.43 -2.85 7.73
C MET A 1 10.44 -1.97 7.00
N SER A 2 10.75 -1.55 5.78
CA SER A 2 9.79 -0.84 4.93
C SER A 2 9.00 -1.81 4.08
N GLU A 3 7.69 -1.60 3.94
CA GLU A 3 6.80 -2.55 3.27
C GLU A 3 5.56 -1.86 2.72
N PHE A 4 5.11 -2.30 1.54
CA PHE A 4 3.76 -2.07 1.05
C PHE A 4 3.01 -3.40 1.03
N MET A 5 1.78 -3.43 1.53
CA MET A 5 0.93 -4.61 1.51
C MET A 5 -0.49 -4.26 1.12
N HIS A 6 -0.98 -4.92 0.07
CA HIS A 6 -2.41 -5.04 -0.22
C HIS A 6 -2.87 -6.37 0.37
N HIS A 7 -3.55 -6.32 1.51
CA HIS A 7 -3.95 -7.49 2.29
C HIS A 7 -5.31 -8.04 1.79
N PRO A 8 -5.56 -9.36 1.83
CA PRO A 8 -6.79 -9.95 1.29
C PRO A 8 -8.08 -9.58 2.05
N ASP A 9 -7.98 -8.89 3.20
CA ASP A 9 -9.13 -8.37 3.96
C ASP A 9 -9.62 -7.00 3.46
N GLY A 10 -9.02 -6.47 2.38
CA GLY A 10 -9.41 -5.18 1.82
C GLY A 10 -8.69 -3.98 2.44
N PHE A 11 -7.61 -4.21 3.19
CA PHE A 11 -6.76 -3.15 3.74
C PHE A 11 -5.45 -2.98 2.97
N ILE A 12 -4.97 -1.74 2.94
CA ILE A 12 -3.64 -1.37 2.52
C ILE A 12 -2.83 -1.00 3.75
N PHE A 13 -1.64 -1.60 3.88
CA PHE A 13 -0.63 -1.22 4.86
C PHE A 13 0.60 -0.68 4.17
N VAL A 14 1.10 0.46 4.64
CA VAL A 14 2.41 0.99 4.25
C VAL A 14 3.20 1.21 5.52
N ARG A 15 4.37 0.57 5.62
CA ARG A 15 5.17 0.52 6.84
C ARG A 15 6.57 1.06 6.57
N ALA A 16 7.11 1.74 7.56
CA ALA A 16 8.53 2.07 7.70
C ALA A 16 8.91 1.92 9.18
N PRO A 17 10.21 1.98 9.56
CA PRO A 17 10.60 1.90 10.97
C PRO A 17 9.86 2.95 11.83
N GLY A 18 9.09 2.48 12.82
CA GLY A 18 8.37 3.32 13.77
C GLY A 18 7.07 3.96 13.27
N VAL A 19 6.69 3.72 12.00
CA VAL A 19 5.55 4.40 11.37
C VAL A 19 4.75 3.43 10.51
N THR A 20 3.43 3.49 10.59
CA THR A 20 2.54 2.62 9.79
C THR A 20 1.28 3.37 9.40
N TYR A 21 1.02 3.40 8.10
CA TYR A 21 -0.28 3.68 7.54
C TYR A 21 -1.07 2.37 7.43
N GLY A 22 -2.36 2.41 7.76
CA GLY A 22 -3.29 1.29 7.60
C GLY A 22 -4.72 1.78 7.42
N ASP A 23 -5.36 1.40 6.31
CA ASP A 23 -6.77 1.71 6.06
C ASP A 23 -7.35 0.82 4.95
N THR A 24 -8.66 0.90 4.74
CA THR A 24 -9.36 0.28 3.61
C THR A 24 -8.79 0.76 2.27
N ILE A 25 -8.94 -0.05 1.22
CA ILE A 25 -8.54 0.32 -0.15
C ILE A 25 -9.20 1.64 -0.59
N ALA A 26 -10.47 1.84 -0.25
CA ALA A 26 -11.21 3.05 -0.63
C ALA A 26 -10.61 4.31 0.01
N ASN A 27 -10.31 4.25 1.30
CA ASN A 27 -9.68 5.36 2.02
C ASN A 27 -8.24 5.58 1.56
N PHE A 28 -7.47 4.51 1.35
CA PHE A 28 -6.13 4.61 0.77
C PHE A 28 -6.15 5.29 -0.60
N ALA A 29 -7.13 5.01 -1.46
CA ALA A 29 -7.23 5.67 -2.76
C ALA A 29 -7.42 7.20 -2.62
N LEU A 30 -8.18 7.66 -1.63
CA LEU A 30 -8.35 9.09 -1.34
C LEU A 30 -7.04 9.69 -0.82
N ASP A 31 -6.42 9.05 0.17
CA ASP A 31 -5.22 9.56 0.82
C ASP A 31 -4.01 9.54 -0.14
N ALA A 32 -3.92 8.55 -1.03
CA ALA A 32 -2.91 8.45 -2.06
C ALA A 32 -2.98 9.62 -3.05
N VAL A 33 -4.18 10.03 -3.47
CA VAL A 33 -4.36 11.20 -4.34
C VAL A 33 -3.90 12.47 -3.62
N SER A 34 -4.28 12.65 -2.35
CA SER A 34 -3.82 13.78 -1.54
C SER A 34 -2.31 13.77 -1.30
N ALA A 35 -1.69 12.59 -1.18
CA ALA A 35 -0.25 12.41 -1.03
C ALA A 35 0.54 12.51 -2.35
N GLY A 36 -0.13 12.77 -3.48
CA GLY A 36 0.51 12.91 -4.80
C GLY A 36 0.94 11.59 -5.44
N LEU A 37 0.40 10.45 -5.00
CA LEU A 37 0.66 9.15 -5.60
C LEU A 37 -0.20 8.93 -6.85
N ALA A 38 0.32 8.10 -7.75
CA ALA A 38 -0.48 7.53 -8.81
C ALA A 38 -1.63 6.66 -8.22
N PRO A 39 -2.70 6.40 -8.99
CA PRO A 39 -3.72 5.44 -8.58
C PRO A 39 -3.12 4.08 -8.24
N LEU A 40 -3.66 3.42 -7.21
CA LEU A 40 -3.25 2.08 -6.80
C LEU A 40 -3.38 1.09 -7.99
N PRO A 41 -2.28 0.45 -8.44
CA PRO A 41 -2.36 -0.54 -9.50
C PRO A 41 -3.22 -1.71 -9.04
N PRO A 42 -4.21 -2.15 -9.83
CA PRO A 42 -5.07 -3.25 -9.46
C PRO A 42 -4.26 -4.52 -9.21
N LEU A 43 -4.84 -5.42 -8.42
CA LEU A 43 -4.32 -6.78 -8.31
C LEU A 43 -4.48 -7.50 -9.66
N PRO A 44 -3.46 -8.25 -10.13
CA PRO A 44 -3.62 -9.11 -11.30
C PRO A 44 -4.78 -10.08 -11.12
N GLN A 45 -5.40 -10.48 -12.23
CA GLN A 45 -6.52 -11.40 -12.20
C GLN A 45 -6.18 -12.68 -11.41
N GLY A 46 -7.07 -13.09 -10.53
CA GLY A 46 -6.89 -14.28 -9.69
C GLY A 46 -6.04 -14.06 -8.43
N THR A 47 -5.46 -12.88 -8.23
CA THR A 47 -4.71 -12.56 -7.00
C THR A 47 -5.60 -11.86 -5.99
N SER A 48 -5.46 -12.23 -4.73
CA SER A 48 -6.16 -11.66 -3.58
C SER A 48 -5.29 -10.72 -2.76
N SER A 49 -3.96 -10.76 -2.92
CA SER A 49 -3.05 -9.87 -2.21
C SER A 49 -1.72 -9.64 -2.91
N ARG A 50 -1.05 -8.56 -2.50
CA ARG A 50 0.29 -8.17 -2.95
C ARG A 50 1.11 -7.75 -1.74
N ARG A 51 2.35 -8.23 -1.64
CA ARG A 51 3.33 -7.81 -0.64
C ARG A 51 4.59 -7.35 -1.34
N TYR A 52 5.10 -6.19 -0.93
CA TYR A 52 6.34 -5.64 -1.43
C TYR A 52 7.24 -5.16 -0.30
N VAL A 53 8.48 -5.62 -0.31
CA VAL A 53 9.57 -5.21 0.55
C VAL A 53 10.74 -4.85 -0.37
N PRO A 54 11.20 -3.59 -0.39
CA PRO A 54 12.27 -3.16 -1.27
C PRO A 54 13.48 -4.09 -1.21
N GLU A 55 14.01 -4.44 -2.39
CA GLU A 55 15.18 -5.31 -2.60
C GLU A 55 15.06 -6.74 -2.07
N GLN A 56 13.92 -7.13 -1.50
CA GLN A 56 13.75 -8.43 -0.83
C GLN A 56 12.60 -9.26 -1.39
N VAL A 57 11.41 -8.66 -1.52
CA VAL A 57 10.19 -9.40 -1.87
C VAL A 57 9.30 -8.55 -2.75
N HIS A 58 8.81 -9.11 -3.85
CA HIS A 58 7.54 -8.74 -4.43
C HIS A 58 6.76 -10.03 -4.65
N ALA A 59 5.69 -10.23 -3.90
CA ALA A 59 4.88 -11.44 -3.94
C ALA A 59 3.41 -11.11 -4.21
N LEU A 60 2.80 -11.89 -5.08
CA LEU A 60 1.37 -11.92 -5.34
C LEU A 60 0.82 -13.25 -4.83
N SER A 61 -0.35 -13.23 -4.17
CA SER A 61 -0.97 -14.44 -3.64
C SER A 61 -2.42 -14.54 -4.10
N ASP A 62 -2.86 -15.75 -4.45
CA ASP A 62 -4.26 -16.08 -4.72
C ASP A 62 -4.99 -16.63 -3.47
N GLY A 63 -4.29 -16.70 -2.33
CA GLY A 63 -4.75 -17.28 -1.07
C GLY A 63 -4.30 -18.72 -0.84
N ALA A 64 -3.94 -19.46 -1.89
CA ALA A 64 -3.41 -20.83 -1.81
C ALA A 64 -1.93 -20.90 -2.24
N ASN A 65 -1.53 -20.11 -3.23
CA ASN A 65 -0.22 -20.09 -3.84
C ASN A 65 0.38 -18.69 -3.82
N GLN A 66 1.71 -18.61 -3.87
CA GLN A 66 2.45 -17.36 -4.03
C GLN A 66 3.24 -17.38 -5.33
N SER A 67 3.23 -16.25 -6.03
CA SER A 67 4.03 -16.00 -7.23
C SER A 67 4.87 -14.73 -7.04
N GLY A 68 6.03 -14.69 -7.70
CA GLY A 68 6.88 -13.51 -7.71
C GLY A 68 6.29 -12.40 -8.59
N GLY A 69 6.38 -11.16 -8.12
CA GLY A 69 6.15 -9.96 -8.90
C GLY A 69 7.45 -9.33 -9.40
N GLU A 70 7.35 -8.30 -10.24
CA GLU A 70 8.49 -7.54 -10.75
C GLU A 70 9.29 -6.86 -9.63
N MET A 71 10.61 -6.94 -9.67
CA MET A 71 11.49 -6.21 -8.75
C MET A 71 12.51 -5.37 -9.52
N PRO A 72 12.68 -4.08 -9.21
CA PRO A 72 11.93 -3.31 -8.19
C PRO A 72 10.48 -3.06 -8.59
N TRP A 73 9.63 -2.74 -7.61
CA TRP A 73 8.25 -2.34 -7.89
C TRP A 73 8.05 -0.86 -7.57
N ALA A 74 8.14 -0.04 -8.62
CA ALA A 74 8.17 1.43 -8.50
C ALA A 74 7.00 2.02 -7.69
N TYR A 75 5.80 1.44 -7.78
CA TYR A 75 4.66 1.91 -6.99
C TYR A 75 4.86 1.65 -5.49
N GLY A 76 5.38 0.48 -5.12
CA GLY A 76 5.68 0.15 -3.73
C GLY A 76 6.72 1.09 -3.15
N ASP A 77 7.77 1.41 -3.90
CA ASP A 77 8.79 2.38 -3.50
C ASP A 77 8.21 3.79 -3.31
N ALA A 78 7.35 4.22 -4.24
CA ALA A 78 6.68 5.53 -4.16
C ALA A 78 5.77 5.61 -2.94
N ALA A 79 4.96 4.58 -2.68
CA ALA A 79 4.06 4.54 -1.53
C ALA A 79 4.83 4.57 -0.20
N ILE A 80 5.91 3.79 -0.08
CA ILE A 80 6.80 3.80 1.09
C ILE A 80 7.42 5.19 1.28
N THR A 81 7.89 5.83 0.20
CA THR A 81 8.47 7.18 0.24
C THR A 81 7.44 8.23 0.66
N ALA A 82 6.18 8.07 0.26
CA ALA A 82 5.09 8.98 0.57
C ALA A 82 4.43 8.73 1.94
N LEU A 83 4.95 7.83 2.77
CA LEU A 83 4.29 7.38 4.00
C LEU A 83 3.88 8.52 4.95
N THR A 84 4.73 9.54 5.16
CA THR A 84 4.37 10.69 5.99
C THR A 84 3.20 11.48 5.40
N PHE A 85 3.20 11.73 4.08
CA PHE A 85 2.10 12.42 3.41
C PHE A 85 0.79 11.62 3.43
N LEU A 86 0.87 10.29 3.34
CA LEU A 86 -0.30 9.41 3.50
C LEU A 86 -0.91 9.53 4.90
N LEU A 87 -0.08 9.65 5.95
CA LEU A 87 -0.55 9.84 7.32
C LEU A 87 -1.13 11.23 7.56
N ASP A 88 -0.54 12.27 6.97
CA ASP A 88 -1.09 13.62 7.01
C ASP A 88 -2.44 13.68 6.30
N ALA A 89 -2.56 13.05 5.12
CA ALA A 89 -3.81 12.95 4.37
C ALA A 89 -4.89 12.19 5.16
N LYS A 90 -4.55 11.03 5.73
CA LYS A 90 -5.44 10.27 6.62
C LYS A 90 -5.92 11.11 7.80
N THR A 91 -4.97 11.78 8.48
CA THR A 91 -5.27 12.65 9.62
C THR A 91 -6.21 13.79 9.22
N ALA A 92 -6.00 14.42 8.06
CA ALA A 92 -6.87 15.48 7.56
C ALA A 92 -8.28 14.97 7.23
N ARG A 93 -8.39 13.79 6.59
CA ARG A 93 -9.66 13.15 6.26
C ARG A 93 -10.45 12.76 7.52
N GLU A 94 -9.78 12.22 8.53
CA GLU A 94 -10.40 11.80 9.79
C GLU A 94 -10.70 12.97 10.73
N GLY A 95 -9.85 14.01 10.74
CA GLY A 95 -9.99 15.21 11.57
C GLY A 95 -10.91 16.29 10.99
N GLY A 96 -11.20 16.25 9.69
CA GLY A 96 -12.18 17.13 9.03
C GLY A 96 -13.65 16.73 9.23
N ALA A 97 -13.91 15.70 10.04
CA ALA A 97 -15.26 15.22 10.39
C ALA A 97 -15.81 15.83 11.70
N ALA A 98 -15.41 17.06 12.02
CA ALA A 98 -15.89 17.82 13.18
C ALA A 98 -16.75 19.03 12.74
#